data_AF-A0A3D5ZB74-F1
#
_entry.id   AF-A0A3D5ZB74-F1
#
_cell.length_a   1.000
_cell.length_b   1.000
_cell.length_c   1.000
_cell.angle_alpha   90.00
_cell.angle_beta   90.00
_cell.angle_gamma   90.00
#
_symmetry.space_group_name_H-M   'P 1'
#
loop_
_entity.id
_entity.type
_entity.pdbx_description
1 polymer ?
#
loop_
_entity_poly.entity_id
_entity_poly.type
_entity_poly.pdbx_seq_one_letter_code
_entity_poly.pdbx_strand_id
1 'polypeptide(L)'
;MIKIKLKKPTLVSFDKNTGLNCKISHQTYVEETLGLKLPVKFSLLMSLTEKSEDGKLLMPVDGIKTSGKEIALEIGEINAHFSRTSQLAEPLFGKLKTVNDSLKSEAELKSIFDKYDNAEKVYAKLDFMSHRNLLSDIIKSKKIEGLNKINAQYHVKLVRSALTDFILESNKYAQGELLLWYPERKTLLEYRNSKGETEYSGLTAEVLNSYSECAIKLDKYLTSILG
;
A
#
# COMPACT_ATOMS: atom_id res chain seq x y z
N MET A 1 -26.35 -4.99 -3.31
CA MET A 1 -25.17 -5.68 -2.76
C MET A 1 -23.95 -4.79 -2.88
N ILE A 2 -23.37 -4.38 -1.76
CA ILE A 2 -22.25 -3.44 -1.66
C ILE A 2 -20.96 -4.09 -2.18
N LYS A 3 -20.21 -3.41 -3.04
CA LYS A 3 -18.94 -3.89 -3.61
C LYS A 3 -17.79 -3.05 -3.08
N ILE A 4 -16.75 -3.71 -2.59
CA ILE A 4 -15.49 -3.07 -2.17
C ILE A 4 -14.41 -3.55 -3.13
N LYS A 5 -13.67 -2.63 -3.73
CA LYS A 5 -12.59 -2.91 -4.68
C LYS A 5 -11.46 -1.92 -4.46
N LEU A 6 -10.24 -2.38 -4.71
CA LEU A 6 -9.03 -1.57 -4.69
C LEU A 6 -8.46 -1.48 -6.11
N LYS A 7 -8.20 -0.27 -6.60
CA LYS A 7 -7.40 -0.07 -7.80
C LYS A 7 -5.93 -0.32 -7.45
N LYS A 8 -5.28 -1.23 -8.18
CA LYS A 8 -3.86 -1.53 -8.00
C LYS A 8 -3.00 -0.61 -8.87
N PRO A 9 -1.80 -0.23 -8.42
CA PRO A 9 -0.86 0.47 -9.26
C PRO A 9 -0.40 -0.43 -10.42
N THR A 10 -0.02 0.20 -11.53
CA THR A 10 0.47 -0.51 -12.72
C THR A 10 1.96 -0.78 -12.55
N LEU A 11 2.39 -2.03 -12.79
CA LEU A 11 3.80 -2.38 -12.81
C LEU A 11 4.50 -1.67 -13.97
N VAL A 12 5.68 -1.13 -13.69
CA VAL A 12 6.55 -0.48 -14.67
C VAL A 12 7.80 -1.34 -14.82
N SER A 13 8.07 -1.78 -16.04
CA SER A 13 9.28 -2.53 -16.38
C SER A 13 10.26 -1.62 -17.12
N PHE A 14 11.49 -1.55 -16.63
CA PHE A 14 12.58 -0.91 -17.34
C PHE A 14 13.38 -1.95 -18.09
N ASP A 15 13.67 -1.68 -19.36
CA ASP A 15 14.53 -2.53 -20.16
C ASP A 15 15.97 -2.45 -19.62
N LYS A 16 16.53 -3.61 -19.27
CA LYS A 16 17.89 -3.72 -18.73
C LYS A 16 18.95 -3.84 -19.83
N ASN A 17 18.55 -4.04 -21.08
CA ASN A 17 19.45 -4.32 -22.19
C ASN A 17 19.78 -3.09 -23.03
N THR A 18 18.97 -2.04 -22.95
CA THR A 18 19.06 -0.88 -23.86
C THR A 18 19.60 0.39 -23.19
N GLY A 19 19.87 0.37 -21.87
CA GLY A 19 20.30 1.57 -21.15
C GLY A 19 20.85 1.32 -19.74
N LEU A 20 21.12 2.42 -19.04
CA LEU A 20 21.51 2.43 -17.62
C LEU A 20 20.42 3.10 -16.79
N ASN A 21 19.90 2.41 -15.78
CA ASN A 21 19.03 3.04 -14.81
C ASN A 21 19.89 3.73 -13.74
N CYS A 22 19.73 5.04 -13.61
CA CYS A 22 20.43 5.85 -12.63
C CYS A 22 19.44 6.33 -11.57
N LYS A 23 19.75 6.04 -10.30
CA LYS A 23 19.00 6.53 -9.15
C LYS A 23 19.85 7.54 -8.40
N ILE A 24 19.36 8.77 -8.30
CA ILE A 24 19.98 9.83 -7.50
C ILE A 24 19.15 9.99 -6.24
N SER A 25 19.68 9.47 -5.14
CA SER A 25 19.07 9.66 -3.82
C SER A 25 19.40 11.04 -3.28
N HIS A 26 18.41 11.94 -3.29
CA HIS A 26 18.52 13.23 -2.65
C HIS A 26 18.15 13.05 -1.17
N GLN A 27 19.14 13.19 -0.28
CA GLN A 27 18.88 13.12 1.16
C GLN A 27 18.36 14.44 1.75
N THR A 28 18.38 15.54 0.98
CA THR A 28 18.13 16.88 1.54
C THR A 28 17.72 17.86 0.45
N TYR A 29 16.46 17.78 -0.02
CA TYR A 29 15.81 19.02 -0.46
C TYR A 29 15.41 19.82 0.78
N VAL A 30 15.70 21.11 0.76
CA VAL A 30 15.44 22.05 1.85
C VAL A 30 14.22 22.88 1.48
N GLU A 31 13.10 22.65 2.16
CA GLU A 31 11.94 23.53 2.07
C GLU A 31 12.22 24.84 2.83
N GLU A 32 12.14 26.01 2.17
CA GLU A 32 12.41 27.31 2.79
C GLU A 32 11.14 28.07 3.22
N THR A 33 9.96 27.57 2.89
CA THR A 33 8.67 28.28 3.03
C THR A 33 8.32 28.66 4.48
N LEU A 34 8.88 27.96 5.47
CA LEU A 34 8.64 28.18 6.90
C LEU A 34 9.88 28.68 7.67
N GLY A 35 10.98 29.03 6.99
CA GLY A 35 12.25 29.37 7.64
C GLY A 35 12.93 28.20 8.37
N LEU A 36 12.45 26.96 8.16
CA LEU A 36 12.97 25.72 8.76
C LEU A 36 13.39 24.75 7.67
N LYS A 37 14.66 24.32 7.68
CA LYS A 37 15.18 23.35 6.71
C LYS A 37 14.73 21.93 7.08
N LEU A 38 13.69 21.42 6.41
CA LEU A 38 13.26 20.03 6.58
C LEU A 38 13.80 19.14 5.45
N PRO A 39 14.48 18.02 5.76
CA PRO A 39 14.94 17.08 4.74
C PRO A 39 13.76 16.31 4.14
N VAL A 40 13.56 16.44 2.83
CA VAL A 40 12.60 15.60 2.10
C VAL A 40 13.32 14.38 1.55
N LYS A 41 12.91 13.16 1.96
CA LYS A 41 13.44 11.90 1.41
C LYS A 41 12.74 11.57 0.10
N PHE A 42 13.40 11.78 -1.03
CA PHE A 42 12.98 11.24 -2.32
C PHE A 42 14.20 10.91 -3.17
N SER A 43 14.04 9.97 -4.09
CA SER A 43 15.06 9.66 -5.08
C SER A 43 14.55 9.97 -6.47
N LEU A 44 15.44 10.45 -7.34
CA LEU A 44 15.15 10.65 -8.75
C LEU A 44 15.60 9.40 -9.49
N LEU A 45 14.75 8.86 -10.35
CA LEU A 45 15.05 7.70 -11.21
C LEU A 45 15.06 8.14 -12.66
N MET A 46 16.11 7.77 -13.39
CA MET A 46 16.26 8.00 -14.82
C MET A 46 16.60 6.71 -15.53
N SER A 47 16.10 6.55 -16.74
CA SER A 47 16.58 5.53 -17.68
C SER A 47 17.38 6.22 -18.78
N LEU A 48 18.70 6.02 -18.75
CA LEU A 48 19.61 6.57 -19.75
C LEU A 48 19.67 5.60 -20.93
N THR A 49 18.99 5.93 -22.02
CA THR A 49 18.89 5.08 -23.22
C THR A 49 19.58 5.71 -24.45
N GLU A 50 19.75 7.04 -24.47
CA GLU A 50 20.40 7.76 -25.57
C GLU A 50 21.92 7.81 -25.41
N LYS A 51 22.64 7.72 -26.53
CA LYS A 51 24.11 7.80 -26.59
C LYS A 51 24.57 8.93 -27.51
N SER A 52 25.66 9.58 -27.15
CA SER A 52 26.38 10.53 -28.01
C SER A 52 27.05 9.82 -29.19
N GLU A 53 27.55 10.58 -30.16
CA GLU A 53 28.30 10.05 -31.31
C GLU A 53 29.56 9.27 -30.89
N ASP A 54 30.19 9.68 -29.80
CA ASP A 54 31.31 9.01 -29.13
C ASP A 54 30.86 7.85 -28.19
N GLY A 55 29.60 7.43 -28.27
CA GLY A 55 29.07 6.23 -27.63
C GLY A 55 28.78 6.34 -26.13
N LYS A 56 28.89 7.54 -25.54
CA LYS A 56 28.63 7.78 -24.12
C LYS A 56 27.15 8.02 -23.87
N LEU A 57 26.61 7.52 -22.76
CA LEU A 57 25.23 7.78 -22.38
C LEU A 57 25.00 9.26 -22.09
N LEU A 58 23.97 9.83 -22.72
CA LEU A 58 23.57 11.22 -22.49
C LEU A 58 22.71 11.30 -21.24
N MET A 59 23.03 12.23 -20.34
CA MET A 59 22.13 12.57 -19.24
C MET A 59 21.04 13.50 -19.78
N PRO A 60 19.74 13.13 -19.69
CA PRO A 60 18.65 13.99 -20.15
C PRO A 60 18.40 15.19 -19.21
N VAL A 61 19.29 15.43 -18.23
CA VAL A 61 19.02 16.30 -17.09
C VAL A 61 19.39 17.74 -17.38
N ASP A 62 18.37 18.60 -17.40
CA ASP A 62 18.52 20.01 -17.10
C ASP A 62 18.60 20.18 -15.57
N GLY A 63 19.81 20.47 -15.07
CA GLY A 63 20.09 20.56 -13.63
C GLY A 63 19.19 21.55 -12.89
N ILE A 64 18.72 22.61 -13.56
CA ILE A 64 17.81 23.61 -12.97
C ILE A 64 16.40 23.03 -12.82
N LYS A 65 15.95 22.21 -13.78
CA LYS A 65 14.63 21.57 -13.76
C LYS A 65 14.55 20.43 -12.76
N THR A 66 15.66 19.72 -12.48
CA THR A 66 15.70 18.60 -11.52
C THR A 66 15.84 19.02 -10.05
N SER A 67 16.10 20.29 -9.77
CA SER A 67 16.23 20.84 -8.41
C SER A 67 15.33 22.06 -8.13
N GLY A 68 14.35 22.31 -8.99
CA GLY A 68 13.46 23.48 -8.92
C GLY A 68 12.25 23.30 -8.00
N LYS A 69 11.57 24.41 -7.67
CA LYS A 69 10.39 24.47 -6.79
C LYS A 69 9.22 23.59 -7.26
N GLU A 70 9.08 23.37 -8.56
CA GLU A 70 7.99 22.60 -9.17
C GLU A 70 8.07 21.11 -8.79
N ILE A 71 9.27 20.54 -8.79
CA ILE A 71 9.50 19.16 -8.37
C ILE A 71 9.21 19.01 -6.87
N ALA A 72 9.55 20.02 -6.06
CA ALA A 72 9.28 20.00 -4.63
C ALA A 72 7.78 20.02 -4.30
N LEU A 73 6.98 20.77 -5.06
CA LEU A 73 5.53 20.79 -4.92
C LEU A 73 4.92 19.44 -5.29
N GLU A 74 5.32 18.85 -6.43
CA GLU A 74 4.86 17.52 -6.85
C GLU A 74 5.20 16.46 -5.79
N ILE A 75 6.43 16.47 -5.27
CA ILE A 75 6.87 15.55 -4.21
C ILE A 75 6.14 15.79 -2.90
N GLY A 76 5.89 17.05 -2.53
CA GLY A 76 5.16 17.43 -1.33
C GLY A 76 3.73 16.91 -1.34
N GLU A 77 3.02 17.05 -2.46
CA GLU A 77 1.66 16.55 -2.63
C GLU A 77 1.61 15.02 -2.57
N ILE A 78 2.51 14.34 -3.28
CA ILE A 78 2.62 12.87 -3.26
C ILE A 78 2.91 12.38 -1.84
N ASN A 79 3.85 13.00 -1.13
CA ASN A 79 4.20 12.62 0.24
C ASN A 79 3.06 12.86 1.22
N ALA A 80 2.31 13.96 1.08
CA ALA A 80 1.15 14.25 1.93
C ALA A 80 0.07 13.18 1.74
N HIS A 81 -0.18 12.74 0.50
CA HIS A 81 -1.13 11.66 0.21
C HIS A 81 -0.63 10.29 0.66
N PHE A 82 0.64 9.98 0.40
CA PHE A 82 1.24 8.70 0.74
C PHE A 82 1.34 8.51 2.27
N SER A 83 1.75 9.54 3.00
CA SER A 83 1.82 9.52 4.47
C SER A 83 0.45 9.30 5.10
N ARG A 84 -0.62 9.81 4.48
CA ARG A 84 -1.99 9.51 4.91
C ARG A 84 -2.35 8.05 4.66
N THR A 85 -1.94 7.48 3.53
CA THR A 85 -2.23 6.07 3.21
C THR A 85 -1.47 5.06 4.08
N SER A 86 -0.21 5.33 4.43
CA SER A 86 0.59 4.42 5.27
C SER A 86 0.02 4.28 6.70
N GLN A 87 -0.73 5.29 7.17
CA GLN A 87 -1.34 5.29 8.50
C GLN A 87 -2.71 4.59 8.56
N LEU A 88 -3.32 4.22 7.42
CA LEU A 88 -4.66 3.61 7.40
C LEU A 88 -4.66 2.14 7.80
N ALA A 89 -3.51 1.47 7.69
CA ALA A 89 -3.42 0.04 7.92
C ALA A 89 -3.55 -0.33 9.40
N GLU A 90 -2.90 0.43 10.28
CA GLU A 90 -2.88 0.14 11.71
C GLU A 90 -4.27 0.24 12.36
N PRO A 91 -5.07 1.30 12.13
CA PRO A 91 -6.44 1.36 12.66
C PRO A 91 -7.33 0.24 12.13
N LEU A 92 -7.21 -0.08 10.83
CA LEU A 92 -8.01 -1.15 10.22
C LEU A 92 -7.59 -2.53 10.76
N PHE A 93 -6.31 -2.73 11.01
CA PHE A 93 -5.79 -3.93 11.67
C PHE A 93 -6.34 -4.06 13.09
N GLY A 94 -6.26 -2.99 13.89
CA GLY A 94 -6.84 -2.93 15.23
C GLY A 94 -8.33 -3.26 15.23
N LYS A 95 -9.10 -2.70 14.28
CA LYS A 95 -10.53 -2.99 14.12
C LYS A 95 -10.79 -4.46 13.78
N LEU A 96 -10.03 -5.02 12.85
CA LEU A 96 -10.15 -6.44 12.47
C LEU A 96 -9.85 -7.36 13.66
N LYS A 97 -8.85 -7.01 14.47
CA LYS A 97 -8.56 -7.73 15.71
C LYS A 97 -9.75 -7.66 16.67
N THR A 98 -10.33 -6.47 16.91
CA THR A 98 -11.53 -6.32 17.75
C THR A 98 -12.71 -7.16 17.26
N VAL A 99 -12.95 -7.22 15.94
CA VAL A 99 -13.99 -8.09 15.35
C VAL A 99 -13.72 -9.57 15.63
N ASN A 100 -12.47 -10.02 15.46
CA ASN A 100 -12.15 -11.41 15.76
C ASN A 100 -12.27 -11.68 17.27
N ASP A 101 -11.88 -10.74 18.13
CA ASP A 101 -11.99 -10.86 19.59
C ASP A 101 -13.44 -10.97 20.03
N SER A 102 -14.36 -10.18 19.45
CA SER A 102 -15.78 -10.26 19.77
C SER A 102 -16.42 -11.58 19.33
N LEU A 103 -15.86 -12.23 18.31
CA LEU A 103 -16.33 -13.53 17.81
C LEU A 103 -15.68 -14.72 18.54
N LYS A 104 -14.64 -14.49 19.35
CA LYS A 104 -13.89 -15.56 20.04
C LYS A 104 -14.73 -16.27 21.11
N SER A 105 -15.70 -15.59 21.71
CA SER A 105 -16.61 -16.16 22.71
C SER A 105 -17.68 -17.08 22.11
N GLU A 106 -17.86 -17.10 20.79
CA GLU A 106 -18.87 -17.92 20.13
C GLU A 106 -18.47 -19.40 20.14
N ALA A 107 -19.20 -20.22 20.89
CA ALA A 107 -18.90 -21.64 21.09
C ALA A 107 -18.82 -22.41 19.75
N GLU A 108 -19.64 -22.04 18.77
CA GLU A 108 -19.67 -22.65 17.45
C GLU A 108 -18.37 -22.44 16.65
N LEU A 109 -17.62 -21.38 16.96
CA LEU A 109 -16.38 -21.01 16.29
C LEU A 109 -15.13 -21.59 16.95
N LYS A 110 -15.24 -22.27 18.10
CA LYS A 110 -14.10 -22.82 18.85
C LYS A 110 -13.11 -23.58 17.96
N SER A 111 -13.60 -24.55 17.20
CA SER A 111 -12.78 -25.34 16.24
C SER A 111 -12.07 -24.53 15.14
N ILE A 112 -12.54 -23.31 14.84
CA ILE A 112 -11.88 -22.41 13.89
C ILE A 112 -10.79 -21.64 14.61
N PHE A 113 -11.07 -21.08 15.79
CA PHE A 113 -10.06 -20.41 16.60
C PHE A 113 -8.92 -21.37 16.96
N ASP A 114 -9.20 -22.62 17.33
CA ASP A 114 -8.19 -23.65 17.63
C ASP A 114 -7.20 -23.90 16.46
N LYS A 115 -7.56 -23.61 15.20
CA LYS A 115 -6.62 -23.71 14.06
C LYS A 115 -5.60 -22.57 14.02
N TYR A 116 -5.98 -21.43 14.59
CA TYR A 116 -5.17 -20.21 14.66
C TYR A 116 -4.55 -20.01 16.05
N ASP A 117 -5.00 -20.77 17.06
CA ASP A 117 -4.52 -20.80 18.44
C ASP A 117 -3.90 -22.16 18.76
N ASN A 118 -2.56 -22.23 18.93
CA ASN A 118 -1.92 -23.38 19.61
C ASN A 118 -1.57 -23.08 21.09
N ALA A 119 -1.76 -21.84 21.53
CA ALA A 119 -1.72 -21.36 22.91
C ALA A 119 -2.25 -19.92 22.92
N GLU A 120 -2.93 -19.44 23.97
CA GLU A 120 -3.51 -18.08 24.05
C GLU A 120 -2.55 -16.92 23.69
N LYS A 121 -1.23 -17.15 23.75
CA LYS A 121 -0.20 -16.20 23.34
C LYS A 121 0.00 -16.08 21.82
N VAL A 122 -0.46 -17.04 21.01
CA VAL A 122 -0.28 -17.07 19.55
C VAL A 122 -1.32 -16.20 18.86
N TYR A 123 -2.57 -16.27 19.27
CA TYR A 123 -3.65 -15.46 18.71
C TYR A 123 -3.40 -13.95 18.83
N ALA A 124 -2.91 -13.48 19.98
CA ALA A 124 -2.60 -12.06 20.18
C ALA A 124 -1.42 -11.55 19.31
N LYS A 125 -0.64 -12.47 18.74
CA LYS A 125 0.54 -12.22 17.89
C LYS A 125 0.25 -12.45 16.40
N LEU A 126 -0.98 -12.78 16.02
CA LEU A 126 -1.32 -12.94 14.61
C LEU A 126 -1.06 -11.62 13.87
N ASP A 127 -0.42 -11.72 12.70
CA ASP A 127 -0.24 -10.57 11.83
C ASP A 127 -1.56 -10.19 11.14
N PHE A 128 -1.55 -9.06 10.44
CA PHE A 128 -2.73 -8.56 9.72
C PHE A 128 -3.29 -9.60 8.73
N MET A 129 -2.40 -10.32 8.03
CA MET A 129 -2.81 -11.35 7.08
C MET A 129 -3.47 -12.55 7.75
N SER A 130 -2.98 -12.95 8.92
CA SER A 130 -3.50 -14.08 9.69
C SER A 130 -4.85 -13.77 10.32
N HIS A 131 -5.02 -12.56 10.87
CA HIS A 131 -6.34 -12.08 11.32
C HIS A 131 -7.35 -11.98 10.16
N ARG A 132 -6.89 -11.64 8.95
CA ARG A 132 -7.72 -11.65 7.73
C ARG A 132 -8.14 -13.08 7.36
N ASN A 133 -7.21 -14.02 7.44
CA ASN A 133 -7.48 -15.44 7.16
C ASN A 133 -8.49 -16.03 8.14
N LEU A 134 -8.34 -15.74 9.44
CA LEU A 134 -9.28 -16.14 10.48
C LEU A 134 -10.70 -15.64 10.18
N LEU A 135 -10.88 -14.33 9.95
CA LEU A 135 -12.19 -13.79 9.60
C LEU A 135 -12.75 -14.44 8.33
N SER A 136 -11.89 -14.71 7.34
CA SER A 136 -12.32 -15.42 6.12
C SER A 136 -12.83 -16.83 6.40
N ASP A 137 -12.27 -17.56 7.37
CA ASP A 137 -12.72 -18.90 7.70
C ASP A 137 -14.00 -18.89 8.54
N ILE A 138 -14.14 -17.92 9.44
CA ILE A 138 -15.39 -17.65 10.16
C ILE A 138 -16.52 -17.37 9.17
N ILE A 139 -16.30 -16.46 8.20
CA ILE A 139 -17.29 -16.13 7.17
C ILE A 139 -17.69 -17.36 6.34
N LYS A 140 -16.73 -18.22 5.96
CA LYS A 140 -17.02 -19.44 5.18
C LYS A 140 -17.84 -20.46 5.97
N SER A 141 -17.68 -20.49 7.30
CA SER A 141 -18.37 -21.44 8.16
C SER A 141 -19.89 -21.22 8.18
N LYS A 142 -20.35 -19.99 7.94
CA LYS A 142 -21.76 -19.56 8.02
C LYS A 142 -22.43 -19.87 9.35
N LYS A 143 -21.67 -20.08 10.43
CA LYS A 143 -22.20 -20.45 11.75
C LYS A 143 -22.91 -19.27 12.44
N ILE A 144 -22.39 -18.05 12.28
CA ILE A 144 -22.94 -16.86 12.95
C ILE A 144 -24.04 -16.20 12.11
N GLU A 145 -25.30 -16.23 12.58
CA GLU A 145 -26.45 -15.69 11.86
C GLU A 145 -26.36 -14.17 11.62
N GLY A 146 -25.95 -13.39 12.63
CA GLY A 146 -25.78 -11.93 12.51
C GLY A 146 -24.76 -11.57 11.42
N LEU A 147 -23.63 -12.26 11.41
CA LEU A 147 -22.60 -12.11 10.38
C LEU A 147 -23.12 -12.52 9.00
N ASN A 148 -23.94 -13.56 8.88
CA ASN A 148 -24.55 -13.97 7.62
C ASN A 148 -25.48 -12.89 7.05
N LYS A 149 -26.26 -12.21 7.91
CA LYS A 149 -27.14 -11.09 7.50
C LYS A 149 -26.33 -9.93 6.94
N ILE A 150 -25.24 -9.56 7.61
CA ILE A 150 -24.32 -8.52 7.13
C ILE A 150 -23.69 -8.95 5.80
N ASN A 151 -23.20 -10.19 5.74
CA ASN A 151 -22.60 -10.76 4.54
C ASN A 151 -23.55 -10.83 3.34
N ALA A 152 -24.87 -10.90 3.53
CA ALA A 152 -25.84 -10.83 2.44
C ALA A 152 -25.92 -9.42 1.81
N GLN A 153 -25.63 -8.37 2.58
CA GLN A 153 -25.64 -6.99 2.10
C GLN A 153 -24.40 -6.67 1.26
N TYR A 154 -23.28 -7.36 1.50
CA TYR A 154 -22.00 -7.16 0.85
C TYR A 154 -21.66 -8.26 -0.14
N HIS A 155 -20.89 -7.94 -1.17
CA HIS A 155 -20.32 -8.95 -2.05
C HIS A 155 -19.09 -9.56 -1.36
N VAL A 156 -19.29 -10.50 -0.44
CA VAL A 156 -18.26 -11.06 0.46
C VAL A 156 -16.97 -11.50 -0.24
N LYS A 157 -17.06 -12.11 -1.43
CA LYS A 157 -15.86 -12.49 -2.20
C LYS A 157 -14.99 -11.28 -2.54
N LEU A 158 -15.61 -10.14 -2.85
CA LEU A 158 -14.92 -8.89 -3.15
C LEU A 158 -14.41 -8.22 -1.88
N VAL A 159 -15.14 -8.29 -0.76
CA VAL A 159 -14.65 -7.81 0.55
C VAL A 159 -13.36 -8.53 0.94
N ARG A 160 -13.35 -9.86 0.83
CA ARG A 160 -12.16 -10.69 1.10
C ARG A 160 -10.98 -10.37 0.18
N SER A 161 -11.26 -10.16 -1.11
CA SER A 161 -10.24 -9.73 -2.08
C SER A 161 -9.69 -8.36 -1.69
N ALA A 162 -10.56 -7.40 -1.40
CA ALA A 162 -10.18 -6.04 -1.04
C ALA A 162 -9.34 -5.98 0.24
N LEU A 163 -9.68 -6.75 1.28
CA LEU A 163 -8.85 -6.90 2.48
C LEU A 163 -7.46 -7.46 2.15
N THR A 164 -7.39 -8.48 1.31
CA THR A 164 -6.09 -9.06 0.89
C THR A 164 -5.27 -8.05 0.11
N ASP A 165 -5.86 -7.42 -0.89
CA ASP A 165 -5.20 -6.44 -1.74
C ASP A 165 -4.76 -5.22 -0.93
N PHE A 166 -5.58 -4.75 0.02
CA PHE A 166 -5.25 -3.66 0.92
C PHE A 166 -4.02 -3.97 1.77
N ILE A 167 -3.95 -5.14 2.40
CA ILE A 167 -2.79 -5.54 3.21
C ILE A 167 -1.52 -5.62 2.36
N LEU A 168 -1.62 -6.20 1.16
CA LEU A 168 -0.47 -6.34 0.26
C LEU A 168 0.05 -4.98 -0.22
N GLU A 169 -0.84 -4.07 -0.62
CA GLU A 169 -0.43 -2.71 -1.02
C GLU A 169 0.11 -1.92 0.18
N SER A 170 -0.50 -2.06 1.37
CA SER A 170 0.02 -1.43 2.60
C SER A 170 1.47 -1.81 2.89
N ASN A 171 1.83 -3.08 2.72
CA ASN A 171 3.19 -3.54 2.95
C ASN A 171 4.18 -2.91 1.96
N LYS A 172 3.77 -2.77 0.69
CA LYS A 172 4.57 -2.05 -0.31
C LYS A 172 4.74 -0.59 0.07
N TYR A 173 3.70 0.06 0.57
CA TYR A 173 3.77 1.47 0.98
C TYR A 173 4.62 1.68 2.24
N ALA A 174 4.63 0.73 3.17
CA ALA A 174 5.44 0.82 4.37
C ALA A 174 6.95 0.59 4.13
N GLN A 175 7.30 -0.23 3.13
CA GLN A 175 8.69 -0.65 2.88
C GLN A 175 9.31 -0.06 1.61
N GLY A 176 8.47 0.48 0.72
CA GLY A 176 8.89 0.99 -0.57
C GLY A 176 9.44 2.41 -0.50
N GLU A 177 10.17 2.79 -1.54
CA GLU A 177 10.75 4.12 -1.72
C GLU A 177 10.02 4.86 -2.84
N LEU A 178 9.61 6.10 -2.56
CA LEU A 178 9.01 6.96 -3.57
C LEU A 178 10.08 7.57 -4.47
N LEU A 179 9.89 7.41 -5.77
CA LEU A 179 10.79 7.94 -6.78
C LEU A 179 10.05 8.90 -7.73
N LEU A 180 10.74 9.93 -8.18
CA LEU A 180 10.33 10.72 -9.33
C LEU A 180 11.01 10.15 -10.59
N TRP A 181 10.21 9.64 -11.53
CA TRP A 181 10.69 9.16 -12.82
C TRP A 181 10.88 10.35 -13.77
N TYR A 182 12.13 10.60 -14.14
CA TYR A 182 12.52 11.68 -15.06
C TYR A 182 12.96 11.10 -16.43
N PRO A 183 12.62 11.77 -17.56
CA PRO A 183 11.94 13.06 -17.70
C PRO A 183 10.39 13.02 -17.64
N GLU A 184 9.78 11.87 -17.46
CA GLU A 184 8.33 11.65 -17.55
C GLU A 184 7.52 12.35 -16.45
N ARG A 185 8.18 12.79 -15.38
CA ARG A 185 7.61 13.41 -14.17
C ARG A 185 6.48 12.57 -13.56
N LYS A 186 6.67 11.25 -13.51
CA LYS A 186 5.72 10.31 -12.90
C LYS A 186 6.21 9.83 -11.55
N THR A 187 5.28 9.56 -10.64
CA THR A 187 5.59 8.93 -9.36
C THR A 187 5.76 7.42 -9.52
N LEU A 188 6.85 6.89 -9.00
CA LEU A 188 7.06 5.45 -8.86
C LEU A 188 7.18 5.08 -7.39
N LEU A 189 6.77 3.86 -7.08
CA LEU A 189 7.12 3.16 -5.85
C LEU A 189 8.09 2.04 -6.21
N GLU A 190 9.31 2.11 -5.68
CA GLU A 190 10.27 1.01 -5.71
C GLU A 190 10.07 0.13 -4.47
N TYR A 191 9.95 -1.18 -4.65
CA TYR A 191 9.80 -2.12 -3.54
C TYR A 191 10.39 -3.48 -3.90
N ARG A 192 10.56 -4.35 -2.89
CA ARG A 192 10.98 -5.73 -3.09
C ARG A 192 9.77 -6.63 -3.25
N ASN A 193 9.74 -7.43 -4.30
CA ASN A 193 8.68 -8.43 -4.51
C ASN A 193 8.90 -9.66 -3.61
N SER A 194 8.00 -10.64 -3.69
CA SER A 194 8.08 -11.87 -2.88
C SER A 194 9.31 -12.74 -3.16
N LYS A 195 10.02 -12.51 -4.28
CA LYS A 195 11.28 -13.17 -4.63
C LYS A 195 12.51 -12.35 -4.21
N GLY A 196 12.32 -11.19 -3.60
CA GLY A 196 13.41 -10.27 -3.24
C GLY A 196 13.93 -9.44 -4.42
N GLU A 197 13.26 -9.46 -5.56
CA GLU A 197 13.63 -8.67 -6.74
C GLU A 197 13.06 -7.24 -6.61
N THR A 198 13.78 -6.26 -7.15
CA THR A 198 13.29 -4.88 -7.20
C THR A 198 12.19 -4.74 -8.26
N GLU A 199 11.04 -4.25 -7.86
CA GLU A 199 9.90 -3.91 -8.72
C GLU A 199 9.56 -2.42 -8.60
N TYR A 200 8.98 -1.89 -9.68
CA TYR A 200 8.52 -0.52 -9.77
C TYR A 200 7.04 -0.49 -10.09
N SER A 201 6.29 0.33 -9.36
CA SER A 201 4.87 0.55 -9.57
C SER A 201 4.58 2.02 -9.82
N GLY A 202 3.86 2.33 -10.89
CA GLY A 202 3.36 3.68 -11.15
C GLY A 202 2.28 4.06 -10.15
N LEU A 203 2.51 5.14 -9.41
CA LEU A 203 1.54 5.69 -8.47
C LEU A 203 0.82 6.89 -9.10
N THR A 204 -0.50 6.90 -9.00
CA THR A 204 -1.33 8.04 -9.41
C THR A 204 -2.23 8.46 -8.24
N ALA A 205 -2.69 9.70 -8.24
CA ALA A 205 -3.65 10.19 -7.24
C ALA A 205 -4.91 9.30 -7.17
N GLU A 206 -5.35 8.77 -8.31
CA GLU A 206 -6.49 7.85 -8.37
C GLU A 206 -6.23 6.53 -7.61
N VAL A 207 -5.03 5.95 -7.72
CA VAL A 207 -4.66 4.73 -6.99
C VAL A 207 -4.63 4.99 -5.48
N LEU A 208 -4.03 6.10 -5.05
CA LEU A 208 -3.94 6.49 -3.64
C LEU A 208 -5.32 6.82 -3.04
N ASN A 209 -6.18 7.49 -3.80
CA ASN A 209 -7.56 7.76 -3.39
C ASN A 209 -8.37 6.46 -3.30
N SER A 210 -8.23 5.55 -4.27
CA SER A 210 -8.88 4.24 -4.23
C SER A 210 -8.46 3.43 -3.00
N TYR A 211 -7.17 3.52 -2.60
CA TYR A 211 -6.69 2.89 -1.37
C TYR A 211 -7.36 3.46 -0.12
N SER A 212 -7.45 4.78 -0.02
CA SER A 212 -8.11 5.46 1.10
C SER A 212 -9.60 5.11 1.19
N GLU A 213 -10.31 5.13 0.06
CA GLU A 213 -11.71 4.71 0.01
C GLU A 213 -11.91 3.24 0.37
N CYS A 214 -10.99 2.36 -0.06
CA CYS A 214 -11.02 0.96 0.28
C CYS A 214 -10.94 0.78 1.81
N ALA A 215 -10.01 1.48 2.47
CA ALA A 215 -9.88 1.47 3.93
C ALA A 215 -11.20 1.87 4.62
N ILE A 216 -11.82 2.98 4.20
CA ILE A 216 -13.09 3.47 4.77
C ILE A 216 -14.21 2.45 4.57
N LYS A 217 -14.32 1.85 3.39
CA LYS A 217 -15.36 0.86 3.10
C LYS A 217 -15.15 -0.44 3.88
N LEU A 218 -13.90 -0.86 4.07
CA LEU A 218 -13.55 -2.02 4.90
C LEU A 218 -13.83 -1.74 6.38
N ASP A 219 -13.49 -0.55 6.88
CA ASP A 219 -13.79 -0.14 8.26
C ASP A 219 -15.30 -0.15 8.54
N LYS A 220 -16.11 0.37 7.60
CA LYS A 220 -17.57 0.30 7.69
C LYS A 220 -18.09 -1.14 7.74
N TYR A 221 -17.53 -2.02 6.92
CA TYR A 221 -17.89 -3.44 6.93
C TYR A 221 -17.55 -4.09 8.28
N LEU A 222 -16.34 -3.88 8.79
CA LEU A 222 -15.90 -4.42 10.09
C LEU A 222 -16.71 -3.86 11.25
N THR A 223 -17.02 -2.56 11.23
CA THR A 223 -17.88 -1.91 12.23
C THR A 223 -19.28 -2.50 12.21
N SER A 224 -19.82 -2.81 11.03
CA SER A 224 -21.15 -3.44 10.92
C SER A 224 -21.21 -4.82 11.60
N ILE A 225 -20.07 -5.51 11.77
CA ILE A 225 -19.99 -6.81 12.46
C ILE A 225 -20.06 -6.64 13.98
N LEU A 226 -19.61 -5.50 14.51
CA LEU A 226 -19.57 -5.24 15.95
C LEU A 226 -20.93 -4.82 16.53
N GLY A 227 -21.89 -4.42 15.68
CA GLY A 227 -23.19 -3.87 16.10
C GLY A 227 -23.23 -2.35 16.00
#